data_AF-A0A3N7BVH7-F1
#
_entry.id   AF-A0A3N7BVH7-F1
#
_cell.length_a   1.000
_cell.length_b   1.000
_cell.length_c   1.000
_cell.angle_alpha   90.00
_cell.angle_beta   90.00
_cell.angle_gamma   90.00
#
_symmetry.space_group_name_H-M   'P 1'
#
loop_
_entity.id
_entity.type
_entity.pdbx_description
1 polymer ?
#
loop_
_entity_poly.entity_id
_entity_poly.type
_entity_poly.pdbx_seq_one_letter_code
_entity_poly.pdbx_strand_id
1 'polypeptide(L)'
;MQKFDLFCQNGIIGFNVNPALGSATTGTVFPLGVPGLAFRISFGNYYVSTPTLQSGNITFFYPSTSYRLEIIKSGETLSQSPVPAISLGEFRGDNLKVITFNLINPVTVNAASCQTPSVFVAMGDDYQLFEFDNAGDAPRPIKFDLSLNNCQRGIQKVTYQLQANTPVIDAQKGIVALSGASTAKGIGLQLKNDAGQPIVLNTPYVFSGFNTTGTDFKIPLSAAYIRLADSALQAGSANSEVTFIVNYL
;
A
#
# COMPACT_ATOMS: atom_id res chain seq x y z
N MET A 1 -11.23 -16.79 -38.21
CA MET A 1 -11.02 -17.09 -36.78
C MET A 1 -12.22 -17.90 -36.31
N GLN A 2 -11.97 -19.05 -35.71
CA GLN A 2 -12.86 -20.21 -35.78
C GLN A 2 -13.92 -20.10 -34.68
N LYS A 3 -15.20 -20.07 -35.08
CA LYS A 3 -16.34 -20.22 -34.16
C LYS A 3 -16.42 -21.70 -33.80
N PHE A 4 -16.53 -22.01 -32.52
CA PHE A 4 -16.74 -23.38 -32.07
C PHE A 4 -17.96 -23.42 -31.19
N ASP A 5 -18.83 -24.39 -31.46
CA ASP A 5 -19.95 -24.73 -30.60
C ASP A 5 -19.51 -25.93 -29.76
N LEU A 6 -19.47 -25.75 -28.45
CA LEU A 6 -19.22 -26.84 -27.51
C LEU A 6 -20.57 -27.40 -27.06
N PHE A 7 -20.84 -28.67 -27.37
CA PHE A 7 -22.03 -29.39 -26.90
C PHE A 7 -21.61 -30.41 -25.85
N CYS A 8 -22.07 -30.21 -24.62
CA CYS A 8 -21.85 -31.15 -23.52
C CYS A 8 -23.20 -31.55 -22.92
N GLN A 9 -23.32 -32.81 -22.51
CA GLN A 9 -24.45 -33.33 -21.75
C GLN A 9 -23.94 -33.76 -20.37
N ASN A 10 -24.32 -33.05 -19.32
CA ASN A 10 -23.84 -33.30 -17.94
C ASN A 10 -22.30 -33.29 -17.80
N GLY A 11 -21.63 -32.31 -18.43
CA GLY A 11 -20.17 -32.20 -18.46
C GLY A 11 -19.60 -31.28 -17.39
N ILE A 12 -18.33 -31.50 -17.03
CA ILE A 12 -17.54 -30.58 -16.21
C ILE A 12 -16.92 -29.53 -17.13
N ILE A 13 -17.27 -28.27 -16.94
CA ILE A 13 -16.82 -27.18 -17.81
C ILE A 13 -16.21 -26.07 -16.97
N GLY A 14 -15.06 -25.56 -17.43
CA GLY A 14 -14.40 -24.41 -16.82
C GLY A 14 -12.90 -24.39 -17.10
N PHE A 15 -12.18 -23.60 -16.32
CA PHE A 15 -10.75 -23.38 -16.50
C PHE A 15 -9.90 -24.11 -15.48
N ASN A 16 -9.03 -24.96 -15.99
CA ASN A 16 -8.00 -25.63 -15.24
C ASN A 16 -6.74 -24.77 -15.27
N VAL A 17 -6.46 -24.10 -14.15
CA VAL A 17 -5.19 -23.37 -13.97
C VAL A 17 -4.02 -24.32 -14.06
N ASN A 18 -2.91 -23.86 -14.64
CA ASN A 18 -1.66 -24.60 -14.63
C ASN A 18 -1.24 -24.88 -13.17
N PRO A 19 -1.07 -26.16 -12.75
CA PRO A 19 -0.71 -26.50 -11.38
C PRO A 19 0.59 -25.84 -10.89
N ALA A 20 1.52 -25.50 -11.79
CA ALA A 20 2.75 -24.78 -11.45
C ALA A 20 2.48 -23.36 -10.91
N LEU A 21 1.31 -22.78 -11.19
CA LEU A 21 0.89 -21.47 -10.70
C LEU A 21 0.12 -21.56 -9.37
N GLY A 22 -0.25 -22.77 -8.94
CA GLY A 22 -1.09 -23.05 -7.79
C GLY A 22 -2.44 -23.68 -8.18
N SER A 23 -3.38 -23.69 -7.25
CA SER A 23 -4.71 -24.28 -7.43
C SER A 23 -5.82 -23.31 -7.06
N ALA A 24 -6.95 -23.36 -7.77
CA ALA A 24 -8.19 -22.68 -7.41
C ALA A 24 -9.34 -23.69 -7.45
N THR A 25 -10.14 -23.76 -6.38
CA THR A 25 -11.24 -24.72 -6.25
C THR A 25 -12.61 -24.11 -6.55
N THR A 26 -12.76 -22.79 -6.39
CA THR A 26 -14.01 -22.06 -6.67
C THR A 26 -13.72 -20.68 -7.25
N GLY A 27 -14.70 -20.11 -7.96
CA GLY A 27 -14.68 -18.72 -8.40
C GLY A 27 -14.00 -18.48 -9.74
N THR A 28 -13.55 -17.24 -9.96
CA THR A 28 -13.04 -16.73 -11.25
C THR A 28 -11.64 -16.14 -11.15
N VAL A 29 -10.98 -16.29 -10.00
CA VAL A 29 -9.66 -15.77 -9.70
C VAL A 29 -8.71 -16.94 -9.50
N PHE A 30 -7.59 -16.92 -10.22
CA PHE A 30 -6.62 -17.99 -10.27
C PHE A 30 -5.25 -17.49 -9.79
N PRO A 31 -4.46 -18.33 -9.10
CA PRO A 31 -3.14 -17.93 -8.62
C PRO A 31 -2.17 -17.76 -9.79
N LEU A 32 -1.23 -16.82 -9.68
CA LEU A 32 -0.26 -16.49 -10.74
C LEU A 32 1.14 -17.08 -10.47
N GLY A 33 1.26 -18.01 -9.53
CA GLY A 33 2.54 -18.63 -9.15
C GLY A 33 3.51 -17.73 -8.40
N VAL A 34 3.14 -16.47 -8.11
CA VAL A 34 3.95 -15.52 -7.35
C VAL A 34 3.12 -14.87 -6.22
N PRO A 35 3.73 -14.59 -5.05
CA PRO A 35 3.02 -13.96 -3.93
C PRO A 35 2.36 -12.62 -4.29
N GLY A 36 1.14 -12.42 -3.78
CA GLY A 36 0.40 -11.16 -3.87
C GLY A 36 -0.19 -10.84 -5.25
N LEU A 37 -0.03 -11.71 -6.24
CA LEU A 37 -0.67 -11.57 -7.55
C LEU A 37 -1.58 -12.76 -7.85
N ALA A 38 -2.71 -12.46 -8.48
CA ALA A 38 -3.60 -13.43 -9.08
C ALA A 38 -4.00 -12.94 -10.47
N PHE A 39 -4.67 -13.79 -11.25
CA PHE A 39 -5.21 -13.39 -12.53
C PHE A 39 -6.66 -13.86 -12.70
N ARG A 40 -7.38 -13.17 -13.58
CA ARG A 40 -8.67 -13.62 -14.10
C ARG A 40 -8.74 -13.36 -15.59
N ILE A 41 -9.55 -14.16 -16.27
CA ILE A 41 -9.74 -14.09 -17.72
C ILE A 41 -11.20 -13.78 -17.98
N SER A 42 -11.48 -12.85 -18.88
CA SER A 42 -12.84 -12.60 -19.36
C SER A 42 -12.96 -12.62 -20.88
N PHE A 43 -14.16 -12.97 -21.33
CA PHE A 43 -14.62 -12.94 -22.71
C PHE A 43 -15.89 -12.10 -22.75
N GLY A 44 -15.80 -10.90 -23.32
CA GLY A 44 -16.84 -9.87 -23.16
C GLY A 44 -17.09 -9.54 -21.68
N ASN A 45 -18.32 -9.74 -21.21
CA ASN A 45 -18.73 -9.47 -19.82
C ASN A 45 -18.65 -10.70 -18.90
N TYR A 46 -18.22 -11.85 -19.41
CA TYR A 46 -18.20 -13.11 -18.66
C TYR A 46 -16.78 -13.43 -18.22
N TYR A 47 -16.61 -13.70 -16.92
CA TYR A 47 -15.37 -14.23 -16.39
C TYR A 47 -15.35 -15.75 -16.49
N VAL A 48 -14.19 -16.27 -16.83
CA VAL A 48 -13.92 -17.71 -16.81
C VAL A 48 -13.89 -18.17 -15.35
N SER A 49 -14.61 -19.24 -15.02
CA SER A 49 -14.65 -19.84 -13.68
C SER A 49 -13.89 -21.15 -13.59
N THR A 50 -13.60 -21.59 -12.36
CA THR A 50 -13.14 -22.95 -12.07
C THR A 50 -14.09 -24.00 -12.65
N PRO A 51 -13.63 -25.25 -12.89
CA PRO A 51 -14.47 -26.29 -13.45
C PRO A 51 -15.67 -26.60 -12.56
N THR A 52 -16.86 -26.63 -13.15
CA THR A 52 -18.12 -26.94 -12.45
C THR A 52 -18.91 -27.96 -13.25
N LEU A 53 -19.63 -28.84 -12.55
CA LEU A 53 -20.60 -29.71 -13.20
C LEU A 53 -21.77 -28.87 -13.71
N GLN A 54 -22.02 -28.95 -15.01
CA GLN A 54 -23.14 -28.29 -15.66
C GLN A 54 -24.17 -29.36 -16.05
N SER A 55 -25.39 -29.25 -15.55
CA SER A 55 -26.46 -30.22 -15.84
C SER A 55 -27.26 -29.82 -17.08
N GLY A 56 -27.61 -30.81 -17.91
CA GLY A 56 -28.39 -30.60 -19.14
C GLY A 56 -27.53 -30.40 -20.39
N ASN A 57 -28.17 -30.01 -21.48
CA ASN A 57 -27.51 -29.71 -22.76
C ASN A 57 -26.98 -28.28 -22.71
N ILE A 58 -25.66 -28.12 -22.70
CA ILE A 58 -25.03 -26.79 -22.71
C ILE A 58 -24.39 -26.55 -24.07
N THR A 59 -24.75 -25.42 -24.68
CA THR A 59 -24.12 -24.91 -25.90
C THR A 59 -23.36 -23.64 -25.55
N PHE A 60 -22.04 -23.67 -25.61
CA PHE A 60 -21.23 -22.47 -25.45
C PHE A 60 -20.96 -21.83 -26.81
N PHE A 61 -21.47 -20.61 -26.99
CA PHE A 61 -21.16 -19.76 -28.12
C PHE A 61 -20.14 -18.72 -27.68
N TYR A 62 -18.95 -18.71 -28.31
CA TYR A 62 -17.93 -17.70 -28.07
C TYR A 62 -17.91 -16.70 -29.24
N PRO A 63 -18.73 -15.63 -29.20
CA PRO A 63 -18.77 -14.64 -30.27
C PRO A 63 -17.58 -13.66 -30.22
N SER A 64 -16.89 -13.55 -29.08
CA SER A 64 -15.93 -12.47 -28.86
C SER A 64 -14.55 -12.82 -29.40
N THR A 65 -14.04 -11.95 -30.26
CA THR A 65 -12.66 -11.99 -30.75
C THR A 65 -11.64 -11.39 -29.75
N SER A 66 -12.10 -10.87 -28.62
CA SER A 66 -11.26 -10.27 -27.58
C SER A 66 -11.35 -11.04 -26.26
N TYR A 67 -10.19 -11.51 -25.80
CA TYR A 67 -9.98 -12.01 -24.45
C TYR A 67 -9.28 -10.93 -23.65
N ARG A 68 -9.67 -10.76 -22.38
CA ARG A 68 -8.98 -9.86 -21.46
C ARG A 68 -8.34 -10.69 -20.35
N LEU A 69 -7.03 -10.56 -20.22
CA LEU A 69 -6.29 -11.03 -19.05
C LEU A 69 -6.15 -9.86 -18.09
N GLU A 70 -6.56 -10.06 -16.84
CA GLU A 70 -6.36 -9.09 -15.78
C GLU A 70 -5.45 -9.69 -14.71
N ILE A 71 -4.35 -9.01 -14.42
CA ILE A 71 -3.50 -9.30 -13.27
C ILE A 71 -3.97 -8.41 -12.13
N ILE A 72 -4.31 -9.02 -11.00
CA ILE A 72 -4.87 -8.34 -9.84
C ILE A 72 -3.98 -8.55 -8.62
N LYS A 73 -3.91 -7.53 -7.77
CA LYS A 73 -3.32 -7.64 -6.44
C LYS A 73 -4.19 -8.56 -5.58
N SER A 74 -3.60 -9.63 -5.05
CA SER A 74 -4.28 -10.64 -4.22
C SER A 74 -3.77 -10.69 -2.77
N GLY A 75 -2.72 -9.94 -2.43
CA GLY A 75 -2.15 -9.89 -1.08
C GLY A 75 -1.32 -8.64 -0.81
N GLU A 76 -0.90 -8.46 0.44
CA GLU A 76 -0.14 -7.29 0.89
C GLU A 76 1.30 -7.27 0.36
N THR A 77 1.93 -8.43 0.30
CA THR A 77 3.29 -8.58 -0.24
C THR A 77 3.23 -8.88 -1.73
N LEU A 78 3.64 -7.91 -2.56
CA LEU A 78 3.78 -8.09 -3.99
C LEU A 78 5.17 -8.67 -4.31
N SER A 79 5.21 -9.78 -5.05
CA SER A 79 6.46 -10.28 -5.61
C SER A 79 7.07 -9.27 -6.59
N GLN A 80 8.35 -8.93 -6.39
CA GLN A 80 9.14 -8.15 -7.37
C GLN A 80 9.72 -9.04 -8.48
N SER A 81 9.62 -10.37 -8.34
CA SER A 81 10.08 -11.30 -9.38
C SER A 81 9.10 -11.29 -10.55
N PRO A 82 9.59 -11.29 -11.80
CA PRO A 82 8.73 -11.36 -12.97
C PRO A 82 7.93 -12.66 -12.98
N VAL A 83 6.66 -12.58 -13.36
CA VAL A 83 5.86 -13.74 -13.74
C VAL A 83 6.46 -14.29 -15.04
N PRO A 84 6.97 -15.53 -15.07
CA PRO A 84 7.67 -16.06 -16.24
C PRO A 84 6.70 -16.24 -17.43
N ALA A 85 7.26 -16.34 -18.63
CA ALA A 85 6.52 -16.85 -19.77
C ALA A 85 6.12 -18.30 -19.50
N ILE A 86 4.81 -18.57 -19.40
CA ILE A 86 4.27 -19.86 -18.96
C ILE A 86 2.83 -20.04 -19.45
N SER A 87 2.38 -21.29 -19.56
CA SER A 87 0.96 -21.58 -19.71
C SER A 87 0.19 -21.18 -18.46
N LEU A 88 -0.85 -20.36 -18.61
CA LEU A 88 -1.74 -19.97 -17.51
C LEU A 88 -2.72 -21.09 -17.16
N GLY A 89 -3.09 -21.90 -18.15
CA GLY A 89 -4.06 -22.97 -18.00
C GLY A 89 -4.92 -23.16 -19.25
N GLU A 90 -5.92 -24.02 -19.11
CA GLU A 90 -6.74 -24.49 -20.22
C GLU A 90 -8.22 -24.37 -19.86
N PHE A 91 -9.00 -23.82 -20.79
CA PHE A 91 -10.46 -23.94 -20.74
C PHE A 91 -10.88 -25.28 -21.35
N ARG A 92 -11.65 -26.06 -20.59
CA ARG A 92 -12.01 -27.43 -20.94
C ARG A 92 -13.51 -27.67 -20.82
N GLY A 93 -13.99 -28.60 -21.65
CA GLY A 93 -15.24 -29.32 -21.43
C GLY A 93 -14.92 -30.80 -21.31
N ASP A 94 -15.11 -31.37 -20.13
CA ASP A 94 -14.62 -32.69 -19.74
C ASP A 94 -13.13 -32.86 -20.11
N ASN A 95 -12.82 -33.82 -20.98
CA ASN A 95 -11.46 -34.09 -21.43
C ASN A 95 -11.03 -33.25 -22.64
N LEU A 96 -11.94 -32.50 -23.25
CA LEU A 96 -11.66 -31.70 -24.45
C LEU A 96 -11.03 -30.36 -24.06
N LYS A 97 -9.81 -30.11 -24.57
CA LYS A 97 -9.16 -28.80 -24.50
C LYS A 97 -9.75 -27.89 -25.56
N VAL A 98 -10.41 -26.83 -25.12
CA VAL A 98 -11.05 -25.86 -26.02
C VAL A 98 -10.11 -24.69 -26.30
N ILE A 99 -9.50 -24.13 -25.25
CA ILE A 99 -8.60 -22.98 -25.35
C ILE A 99 -7.43 -23.19 -24.39
N THR A 100 -6.21 -22.89 -24.83
CA THR A 100 -5.03 -22.77 -23.96
C THR A 100 -4.63 -21.31 -23.87
N PHE A 101 -4.45 -20.80 -22.64
CA PHE A 101 -3.97 -19.45 -22.40
C PHE A 101 -2.49 -19.50 -22.06
N ASN A 102 -1.66 -18.79 -22.84
CA ASN A 102 -0.23 -18.74 -22.64
C ASN A 102 0.22 -17.29 -22.44
N LEU A 103 1.08 -17.09 -21.45
CA LEU A 103 1.83 -15.87 -21.29
C LEU A 103 3.15 -16.03 -22.05
N ILE A 104 3.29 -15.35 -23.19
CA ILE A 104 4.44 -15.55 -24.11
C ILE A 104 5.68 -14.79 -23.63
N ASN A 105 5.48 -13.65 -22.96
CA ASN A 105 6.56 -12.82 -22.43
C ASN A 105 6.41 -12.68 -20.92
N PRO A 106 7.52 -12.64 -20.16
CA PRO A 106 7.45 -12.38 -18.73
C PRO A 106 6.74 -11.06 -18.42
N VAL A 107 5.93 -11.04 -17.37
CA VAL A 107 5.27 -9.82 -16.88
C VAL A 107 5.89 -9.42 -15.56
N THR A 108 6.39 -8.19 -15.48
CA THR A 108 6.89 -7.62 -14.24
C THR A 108 5.86 -6.65 -13.70
N VAL A 109 5.33 -6.91 -12.50
CA VAL A 109 4.46 -5.97 -11.78
C VAL A 109 5.33 -5.22 -10.79
N ASN A 110 5.80 -4.04 -11.17
CA ASN A 110 6.51 -3.17 -10.26
C ASN A 110 5.50 -2.34 -9.47
N ALA A 111 5.41 -2.57 -8.16
CA ALA A 111 4.76 -1.63 -7.27
C ALA A 111 5.65 -0.38 -7.17
N ALA A 112 5.28 0.67 -7.90
CA ALA A 112 6.06 1.89 -7.93
C ALA A 112 6.14 2.51 -6.52
N SER A 113 7.35 2.85 -6.08
CA SER A 113 7.63 3.41 -4.75
C SER A 113 8.75 4.45 -4.80
N CYS A 114 8.95 5.16 -3.69
CA CYS A 114 10.09 6.04 -3.45
C CYS A 114 10.95 5.48 -2.32
N GLN A 115 12.23 5.83 -2.30
CA GLN A 115 13.13 5.60 -1.17
C GLN A 115 12.87 6.66 -0.09
N THR A 116 12.70 6.21 1.15
CA THR A 116 12.34 7.09 2.28
C THR A 116 13.35 6.93 3.42
N PRO A 117 14.43 7.72 3.46
CA PRO A 117 15.43 7.63 4.53
C PRO A 117 14.84 8.04 5.88
N SER A 118 15.38 7.48 6.96
CA SER A 118 15.07 7.91 8.33
C SER A 118 15.51 9.35 8.55
N VAL A 119 14.71 10.10 9.30
CA VAL A 119 14.97 11.51 9.63
C VAL A 119 15.33 11.62 11.10
N PHE A 120 16.51 12.17 11.39
CA PHE A 120 16.91 12.55 12.73
C PHE A 120 16.70 14.06 12.89
N VAL A 121 15.88 14.46 13.88
CA VAL A 121 15.58 15.86 14.15
C VAL A 121 16.29 16.25 15.45
N ALA A 122 17.34 17.05 15.34
CA ALA A 122 18.04 17.59 16.50
C ALA A 122 17.18 18.71 17.13
N MET A 123 16.48 18.38 18.22
CA MET A 123 15.58 19.32 18.89
C MET A 123 16.32 20.42 19.66
N GLY A 124 17.59 20.21 20.03
CA GLY A 124 18.39 21.11 20.86
C GLY A 124 18.49 20.66 22.32
N ASP A 125 19.43 21.26 23.04
CA ASP A 125 19.84 20.89 24.40
C ASP A 125 19.91 22.09 25.37
N ASP A 126 19.56 23.29 24.91
CA ASP A 126 19.71 24.56 25.62
C ASP A 126 18.39 25.16 26.12
N TYR A 127 17.32 24.38 26.10
CA TYR A 127 16.01 24.77 26.64
C TYR A 127 16.08 25.09 28.13
N GLN A 128 15.48 26.21 28.51
CA GLN A 128 15.32 26.63 29.89
C GLN A 128 13.86 26.45 30.33
N LEU A 129 13.64 26.09 31.60
CA LEU A 129 12.29 25.80 32.10
C LEU A 129 11.35 27.01 31.99
N PHE A 130 11.86 28.24 32.10
CA PHE A 130 11.06 29.46 31.98
C PHE A 130 10.49 29.68 30.56
N GLU A 131 11.00 28.98 29.54
CA GLU A 131 10.45 29.08 28.18
C GLU A 131 9.11 28.32 28.04
N PHE A 132 8.70 27.59 29.09
CA PHE A 132 7.50 26.77 29.16
C PHE A 132 6.61 27.18 30.35
N ASP A 133 6.54 28.48 30.63
CA ASP A 133 5.81 29.03 31.79
C ASP A 133 4.32 28.69 31.77
N ASN A 134 3.68 28.67 30.59
CA ASN A 134 2.25 28.45 30.42
C ASN A 134 1.94 27.17 29.65
N ALA A 135 0.83 26.53 30.01
CA ALA A 135 0.30 25.39 29.28
C ALA A 135 0.10 25.73 27.79
N GLY A 136 0.66 24.91 26.90
CA GLY A 136 0.64 25.14 25.46
C GLY A 136 1.81 25.94 24.90
N ASP A 137 2.70 26.49 25.74
CA ASP A 137 3.94 27.11 25.28
C ASP A 137 4.77 26.09 24.49
N ALA A 138 5.13 26.46 23.27
CA ALA A 138 5.85 25.59 22.33
C ALA A 138 7.01 26.35 21.65
N PRO A 139 8.04 26.74 22.43
CA PRO A 139 9.16 27.52 21.93
C PRO A 139 9.95 26.73 20.87
N ARG A 140 10.57 27.47 19.96
CA ARG A 140 11.57 26.98 18.99
C ARG A 140 11.07 25.82 18.10
N PRO A 141 10.10 26.03 17.21
CA PRO A 141 9.75 25.03 16.20
C PRO A 141 10.93 24.72 15.28
N ILE A 142 11.32 23.45 15.21
CA ILE A 142 12.38 22.94 14.34
C ILE A 142 11.75 22.39 13.07
N LYS A 143 12.11 22.96 11.92
CA LYS A 143 11.66 22.48 10.60
C LYS A 143 12.50 21.29 10.15
N PHE A 144 11.85 20.31 9.51
CA PHE A 144 12.51 19.16 8.90
C PHE A 144 11.70 18.65 7.70
N ASP A 145 12.34 17.87 6.83
CA ASP A 145 11.70 17.29 5.64
C ASP A 145 11.64 15.77 5.76
N LEU A 146 10.51 15.16 5.40
CA LEU A 146 10.50 13.76 4.98
C LEU A 146 10.89 13.71 3.50
N SER A 147 12.00 13.05 3.18
CA SER A 147 12.48 12.94 1.80
C SER A 147 11.87 11.72 1.12
N LEU A 148 11.33 11.91 -0.09
CA LEU A 148 10.92 10.85 -1.00
C LEU A 148 11.88 10.90 -2.19
N ASN A 149 12.85 10.00 -2.23
CA ASN A 149 13.92 10.00 -3.22
C ASN A 149 13.73 8.90 -4.27
N ASN A 150 14.30 9.07 -5.46
CA ASN A 150 14.31 8.04 -6.50
C ASN A 150 12.93 7.41 -6.77
N CYS A 151 11.87 8.23 -6.77
CA CYS A 151 10.51 7.79 -7.01
C CYS A 151 10.37 7.13 -8.39
N GLN A 152 9.86 5.90 -8.39
CA GLN A 152 9.62 5.14 -9.61
C GLN A 152 8.44 5.70 -10.40
N ARG A 153 8.51 5.62 -11.73
CA ARG A 153 7.40 6.00 -12.61
C ARG A 153 6.18 5.10 -12.35
N GLY A 154 4.99 5.68 -12.50
CA GLY A 154 3.71 4.97 -12.38
C GLY A 154 2.91 5.35 -11.13
N ILE A 155 3.53 5.97 -10.13
CA ILE A 155 2.84 6.58 -8.99
C ILE A 155 1.99 7.75 -9.50
N GLN A 156 0.69 7.75 -9.19
CA GLN A 156 -0.23 8.84 -9.54
C GLN A 156 -0.44 9.78 -8.36
N LYS A 157 -0.41 9.23 -7.14
CA LYS A 157 -0.70 9.96 -5.91
C LYS A 157 0.12 9.41 -4.76
N VAL A 158 0.60 10.32 -3.92
CA VAL A 158 1.26 9.99 -2.66
C VAL A 158 0.40 10.47 -1.50
N THR A 159 0.20 9.60 -0.52
CA THR A 159 -0.30 9.99 0.80
C THR A 159 0.71 9.64 1.88
N TYR A 160 0.69 10.40 2.97
CA TYR A 160 1.54 10.15 4.12
C TYR A 160 0.72 10.25 5.41
N GLN A 161 1.15 9.54 6.45
CA GLN A 161 0.61 9.66 7.80
C GLN A 161 1.72 9.53 8.82
N LEU A 162 1.53 10.13 9.99
CA LEU A 162 2.43 9.99 11.14
C LEU A 162 1.76 9.11 12.19
N GLN A 163 2.49 8.10 12.65
CA GLN A 163 2.12 7.18 13.71
C GLN A 163 3.14 7.29 14.83
N ALA A 164 2.69 7.57 16.06
CA ALA A 164 3.57 7.67 17.21
C ALA A 164 4.13 6.29 17.61
N ASN A 165 5.40 6.23 17.98
CA ASN A 165 6.01 5.06 18.64
C ASN A 165 6.06 5.23 20.16
N THR A 166 5.86 6.45 20.66
CA THR A 166 5.66 6.76 22.07
C THR A 166 4.17 6.94 22.38
N PRO A 167 3.77 6.96 23.67
CA PRO A 167 2.37 7.20 24.03
C PRO A 167 1.83 8.49 23.42
N VAL A 168 0.60 8.44 22.92
CA VAL A 168 -0.07 9.61 22.37
C VAL A 168 -0.72 10.40 23.51
N ILE A 169 -0.45 11.71 23.57
CA ILE A 169 -1.07 12.62 24.54
C ILE A 169 -2.34 13.24 23.95
N ASP A 170 -2.24 13.77 22.73
CA ASP A 170 -3.37 14.35 22.00
C ASP A 170 -3.16 14.09 20.51
N ALA A 171 -3.87 13.09 19.99
CA ALA A 171 -3.78 12.71 18.58
C ALA A 171 -4.23 13.84 17.64
N GLN A 172 -5.15 14.71 18.08
CA GLN A 172 -5.78 15.73 17.24
C GLN A 172 -4.90 16.97 17.14
N LYS A 173 -4.03 17.16 18.12
CA LYS A 173 -3.03 18.22 18.14
C LYS A 173 -1.62 17.73 17.82
N GLY A 174 -1.45 16.48 17.40
CA GLY A 174 -0.15 15.91 17.05
C GLY A 174 0.82 15.86 18.21
N ILE A 175 0.32 15.69 19.44
CA ILE A 175 1.13 15.69 20.66
C ILE A 175 1.40 14.27 21.11
N VAL A 176 2.68 13.92 21.17
CA VAL A 176 3.17 12.64 21.67
C VAL A 176 3.99 12.84 22.93
N ALA A 177 4.04 11.81 23.78
CA ALA A 177 4.89 11.78 24.94
C ALA A 177 6.37 11.62 24.54
N LEU A 178 7.24 11.95 25.49
CA LEU A 178 8.65 11.57 25.42
C LEU A 178 8.80 10.05 25.61
N SER A 179 9.90 9.50 25.13
CA SER A 179 10.24 8.09 25.28
C SER A 179 10.44 7.73 26.76
N GLY A 180 10.25 6.45 27.12
CA GLY A 180 10.40 6.00 28.51
C GLY A 180 11.82 6.19 29.09
N ALA A 181 12.84 6.34 28.24
CA ALA A 181 14.21 6.63 28.65
C ALA A 181 14.47 8.14 28.91
N SER A 182 13.51 9.00 28.57
CA SER A 182 13.61 10.45 28.76
C SER A 182 13.32 10.84 30.21
N THR A 183 14.11 11.76 30.76
CA THR A 183 13.99 12.20 32.16
C THR A 183 13.23 13.51 32.33
N ALA A 184 13.07 14.32 31.28
CA ALA A 184 12.28 15.55 31.33
C ALA A 184 10.81 15.25 31.67
N LYS A 185 10.17 16.16 32.41
CA LYS A 185 8.74 16.06 32.79
C LYS A 185 8.01 17.35 32.47
N GLY A 186 6.71 17.23 32.24
CA GLY A 186 5.83 18.37 32.00
C GLY A 186 5.87 18.95 30.60
N ILE A 187 6.51 18.25 29.65
CA ILE A 187 6.51 18.58 28.22
C ILE A 187 6.18 17.34 27.37
N GLY A 188 5.64 17.57 26.18
CA GLY A 188 5.52 16.59 25.11
C GLY A 188 6.21 17.08 23.84
N LEU A 189 6.15 16.30 22.76
CA LEU A 189 6.57 16.72 21.42
C LEU A 189 5.33 16.95 20.55
N GLN A 190 5.22 18.13 19.95
CA GLN A 190 4.15 18.48 19.03
C GLN A 190 4.64 18.46 17.58
N LEU A 191 3.92 17.76 16.70
CA LEU A 191 4.17 17.70 15.27
C LEU A 191 3.20 18.60 14.51
N LYS A 192 3.73 19.38 13.56
CA LYS A 192 2.99 20.32 12.73
C LYS A 192 3.38 20.18 11.26
N ASN A 193 2.48 20.59 10.38
CA ASN A 193 2.80 20.78 8.97
C ASN A 193 3.59 22.09 8.75
N ASP A 194 4.00 22.34 7.51
CA ASP A 194 4.76 23.56 7.16
C ASP A 194 3.99 24.87 7.39
N ALA A 195 2.65 24.82 7.35
CA ALA A 195 1.78 25.96 7.69
C ALA A 195 1.65 26.18 9.21
N GLY A 196 2.37 25.42 10.04
CA GLY A 196 2.32 25.50 11.50
C GLY A 196 1.04 24.94 12.13
N GLN A 197 0.22 24.23 11.36
CA GLN A 197 -0.99 23.58 11.87
C GLN A 197 -0.64 22.20 12.45
N PRO A 198 -1.25 21.80 13.58
CA PRO A 198 -1.06 20.47 14.15
C PRO A 198 -1.36 19.36 13.14
N ILE A 199 -0.52 18.32 13.12
CA ILE A 199 -0.83 17.08 12.40
C ILE A 199 -1.70 16.18 13.28
N VAL A 200 -2.82 15.72 12.73
CA VAL A 200 -3.63 14.68 13.34
C VAL A 200 -2.94 13.33 13.11
N LEU A 201 -2.61 12.63 14.19
CA LEU A 201 -1.94 11.33 14.12
C LEU A 201 -2.85 10.27 13.50
N ASN A 202 -2.24 9.24 12.88
CA ASN A 202 -2.95 8.13 12.24
C ASN A 202 -3.98 8.56 11.18
N THR A 203 -3.82 9.77 10.63
CA THR A 203 -4.69 10.32 9.59
C THR A 203 -3.91 10.46 8.28
N PRO A 204 -4.37 9.88 7.17
CA PRO A 204 -3.72 10.04 5.86
C PRO A 204 -3.89 11.47 5.31
N TYR A 205 -2.76 12.09 4.95
CA TYR A 205 -2.67 13.37 4.24
C TYR A 205 -2.27 13.15 2.80
N VAL A 206 -2.94 13.85 1.86
CA VAL A 206 -2.51 13.89 0.47
C VAL A 206 -1.30 14.82 0.36
N PHE A 207 -0.20 14.33 -0.21
CA PHE A 207 0.95 15.17 -0.48
C PHE A 207 0.74 15.95 -1.80
N SER A 208 0.31 17.21 -1.69
CA SER A 208 0.00 18.07 -2.83
C SER A 208 1.23 18.48 -3.65
N GLY A 209 2.43 18.35 -3.09
CA GLY A 209 3.69 18.64 -3.80
C GLY A 209 4.15 17.53 -4.76
N PHE A 210 3.45 16.39 -4.80
CA PHE A 210 3.79 15.30 -5.70
C PHE A 210 3.41 15.61 -7.15
N ASN A 211 4.24 15.20 -8.09
CA ASN A 211 3.92 15.19 -9.52
C ASN A 211 4.51 13.94 -10.19
N THR A 212 3.91 13.50 -11.29
CA THR A 212 4.26 12.20 -11.92
C THR A 212 5.57 12.20 -12.71
N THR A 213 6.20 13.37 -12.89
CA THR A 213 7.44 13.52 -13.65
C THR A 213 8.68 13.70 -12.78
N GLY A 214 8.52 14.18 -11.55
CA GLY A 214 9.59 14.34 -10.57
C GLY A 214 10.04 13.01 -9.97
N THR A 215 11.31 12.95 -9.58
CA THR A 215 11.92 11.78 -8.95
C THR A 215 12.21 11.99 -7.46
N ASP A 216 12.30 13.24 -7.01
CA ASP A 216 12.69 13.58 -5.65
C ASP A 216 11.75 14.66 -5.09
N PHE A 217 11.24 14.41 -3.89
CA PHE A 217 10.27 15.28 -3.23
C PHE A 217 10.56 15.41 -1.75
N LYS A 218 10.02 16.47 -1.16
CA LYS A 218 10.13 16.77 0.27
C LYS A 218 8.76 17.10 0.83
N ILE A 219 8.42 16.45 1.94
CA ILE A 219 7.22 16.79 2.74
C ILE A 219 7.70 17.63 3.93
N PRO A 220 7.50 18.96 3.90
CA PRO A 220 7.98 19.84 4.96
C PRO A 220 7.08 19.74 6.19
N LEU A 221 7.72 19.55 7.35
CA LEU A 221 7.10 19.42 8.66
C LEU A 221 7.86 20.26 9.68
N SER A 222 7.28 20.39 10.88
CA SER A 222 7.99 20.93 12.03
C SER A 222 7.64 20.21 13.32
N ALA A 223 8.55 20.24 14.27
CA ALA A 223 8.34 19.74 15.61
C ALA A 223 8.74 20.79 16.65
N ALA A 224 8.07 20.81 17.79
CA ALA A 224 8.43 21.64 18.95
C ALA A 224 8.15 20.87 20.24
N TYR A 225 8.94 21.08 21.28
CA TYR A 225 8.48 20.70 22.62
C TYR A 225 7.29 21.57 23.01
N ILE A 226 6.32 21.02 23.73
CA ILE A 226 5.12 21.74 24.18
C ILE A 226 4.86 21.50 25.67
N ARG A 227 4.58 22.57 26.41
CA ARG A 227 4.20 22.53 27.83
C ARG A 227 2.86 21.86 28.03
N LEU A 228 2.82 20.84 28.88
CA LEU A 228 1.57 20.15 29.27
C LEU A 228 0.92 20.86 30.46
N ALA A 229 -0.42 20.91 30.49
CA ALA A 229 -1.17 21.68 31.49
C ALA A 229 -1.04 21.13 32.92
N ASP A 230 -1.13 19.82 33.09
CA ASP A 230 -1.30 19.19 34.40
C ASP A 230 -0.06 18.42 34.86
N SER A 231 1.13 18.99 34.64
CA SER A 231 2.38 18.28 34.95
C SER A 231 3.45 19.21 35.50
N ALA A 232 4.13 18.76 36.55
CA ALA A 232 5.31 19.46 37.07
C ALA A 232 6.41 19.48 36.00
N LEU A 233 7.02 20.65 35.84
CA LEU A 233 8.05 20.92 34.85
C LEU A 233 9.40 20.49 35.43
N GLN A 234 10.13 19.62 34.73
CA GLN A 234 11.42 19.12 35.21
C GLN A 234 12.41 19.02 34.04
N ALA A 235 13.61 19.52 34.26
CA ALA A 235 14.72 19.39 33.32
C ALA A 235 15.16 17.93 33.18
N GLY A 236 15.63 17.58 31.99
CA GLY A 236 16.13 16.24 31.69
C GLY A 236 16.29 16.00 30.21
N SER A 237 16.63 14.77 29.84
CA SER A 237 16.64 14.35 28.44
C SER A 237 15.21 14.27 27.91
N ALA A 238 15.02 14.65 26.65
CA ALA A 238 13.74 14.60 25.96
C ALA A 238 13.96 14.02 24.57
N ASN A 239 13.50 12.79 24.35
CA ASN A 239 13.53 12.11 23.07
C ASN A 239 12.14 11.60 22.75
N SER A 240 11.79 11.48 21.48
CA SER A 240 10.55 10.86 21.05
C SER A 240 10.75 10.20 19.68
N GLU A 241 9.89 9.25 19.34
CA GLU A 241 9.98 8.45 18.12
C GLU A 241 8.62 8.41 17.43
N VAL A 242 8.64 8.61 16.11
CA VAL A 242 7.46 8.66 15.26
C VAL A 242 7.79 7.96 13.95
N THR A 243 6.90 7.08 13.51
CA THR A 243 6.97 6.41 12.22
C THR A 243 6.13 7.18 11.23
N PHE A 244 6.71 7.52 10.07
CA PHE A 244 5.94 8.02 8.96
C PHE A 244 5.67 6.88 7.98
N ILE A 245 4.42 6.80 7.50
CA ILE A 245 3.98 5.76 6.56
C ILE A 245 3.59 6.47 5.27
N VAL A 246 4.15 6.01 4.15
CA VAL A 246 3.91 6.57 2.82
C VAL A 246 3.17 5.52 1.98
N ASN A 247 2.08 5.94 1.34
CA ASN A 247 1.33 5.09 0.41
C ASN A 247 1.39 5.67 -1.01
N TYR A 248 1.51 4.76 -1.97
CA TYR A 248 1.58 5.06 -3.40
C TYR A 248 0.33 4.51 -4.09
N LEU A 249 -0.41 5.39 -4.78
CA LEU A 249 -1.67 5.11 -5.46
C LEU A 249 -1.57 5.48 -6.95
#